data_AF-A0A951RAI9-F1
#
_entry.id   AF-A0A951RAI9-F1
#
_cell.length_a   1.000
_cell.length_b   1.000
_cell.length_c   1.000
_cell.angle_alpha   90.00
_cell.angle_beta   90.00
_cell.angle_gamma   90.00
#
_symmetry.space_group_name_H-M   'P 1'
#
loop_
_entity.id
_entity.type
_entity.pdbx_description
1 polymer ?
#
loop_
_entity_poly.entity_id
_entity_poly.type
_entity_poly.pdbx_seq_one_letter_code
_entity_poly.pdbx_strand_id
1 'polypeptide(L)'
;MRPIKLTISAFGPYAQKQVIDFEELNGRNIFVISGKTGAGKTTIFDAISYALYGEASGESRETDSLRSHFADDGVETFVELEFELKGERYIVNRVPKQKKKKARGEGYTEKSADATLTLPDGKVITKVTNVTNKLIEILGITRDQFKQIVMLPQGEFKKLLLADSLEREGIFRKIFNTYDFEKIQVQLKESAIALSKNRNKSKDEIQTNLKNIKGEHDIVLGEYVDFPFVIEKLKKVIEKNKFDYETFEEEDKNLSSKLELRNKEKLTIE
;
A
#
# COMPACT_ATOMS: atom_id res chain seq x y z
N MET A 1 18.16 -10.57 3.88
CA MET A 1 18.94 -11.49 3.03
C MET A 1 20.40 -11.13 3.17
N ARG A 2 21.29 -12.11 3.31
CA ARG A 2 22.75 -11.94 3.38
C ARG A 2 23.39 -12.75 2.24
N PRO A 3 24.16 -12.14 1.33
CA PRO A 3 24.90 -12.91 0.33
C PRO A 3 26.00 -13.72 1.01
N ILE A 4 26.16 -14.97 0.60
CA ILE A 4 27.19 -15.91 1.09
C ILE A 4 28.27 -16.04 0.02
N LYS A 5 27.87 -16.30 -1.22
CA LYS A 5 28.81 -16.47 -2.33
C LYS A 5 28.17 -15.99 -3.63
N LEU A 6 28.93 -15.23 -4.42
CA LEU A 6 28.52 -14.78 -5.74
C LEU A 6 29.54 -15.26 -6.77
N THR A 7 29.08 -16.09 -7.69
CA THR A 7 29.86 -16.58 -8.82
C THR A 7 29.35 -15.93 -10.10
N ILE A 8 30.23 -15.25 -10.82
CA ILE A 8 29.92 -14.52 -12.06
C ILE A 8 30.79 -15.09 -13.18
N SER A 9 30.21 -15.40 -14.34
CA SER A 9 30.96 -15.84 -15.52
C SER A 9 30.48 -15.11 -16.77
N ALA A 10 31.42 -14.63 -17.59
CA ALA A 10 31.18 -13.95 -18.86
C ALA A 10 30.04 -12.91 -18.80
N PHE A 11 30.04 -12.05 -17.77
CA PHE A 11 28.96 -11.12 -17.45
C PHE A 11 29.49 -9.69 -17.24
N GLY A 12 28.96 -8.72 -17.99
CA GLY A 12 29.45 -7.34 -17.95
C GLY A 12 30.95 -7.22 -18.29
N PRO A 13 31.79 -6.52 -17.50
CA PRO A 13 33.24 -6.47 -17.71
C PRO A 13 33.97 -7.75 -17.26
N TYR A 14 33.31 -8.70 -16.61
CA TYR A 14 33.93 -9.95 -16.14
C TYR A 14 33.94 -11.00 -17.26
N ALA A 15 35.06 -11.10 -17.98
CA ALA A 15 35.24 -12.07 -19.07
C ALA A 15 35.33 -13.52 -18.56
N GLN A 16 36.09 -13.72 -17.49
CA GLN A 16 36.39 -15.01 -16.87
C GLN A 16 35.49 -15.25 -15.67
N LYS A 17 35.43 -16.51 -15.20
CA LYS A 17 34.76 -16.86 -13.94
C LYS A 17 35.40 -16.11 -12.78
N GLN A 18 34.60 -15.37 -12.02
CA GLN A 18 34.98 -14.70 -10.78
C GLN A 18 34.10 -15.23 -9.66
N VAL A 19 34.71 -15.45 -8.49
CA VAL A 19 34.02 -15.90 -7.28
C VAL A 19 34.29 -14.87 -6.20
N ILE A 20 33.22 -14.31 -5.64
CA ILE A 20 33.26 -13.41 -4.49
C ILE A 20 32.69 -14.20 -3.33
N ASP A 21 33.56 -14.55 -2.38
CA ASP A 21 33.18 -15.25 -1.17
C ASP A 21 32.98 -14.24 -0.04
N PHE A 22 31.73 -14.06 0.39
CA PHE A 22 31.40 -13.13 1.47
C PHE A 22 31.62 -13.75 2.85
N GLU A 23 31.83 -15.08 2.95
CA GLU A 23 32.17 -15.72 4.23
C GLU A 23 33.58 -15.32 4.69
N GLU A 24 34.47 -14.93 3.77
CA GLU A 24 35.79 -14.36 4.08
C GLU A 24 35.72 -13.10 4.95
N LEU A 25 34.57 -12.41 4.97
CA LEU A 25 34.34 -11.25 5.83
C LEU A 25 34.21 -11.60 7.32
N ASN A 26 34.18 -12.89 7.69
CA ASN A 26 34.21 -13.37 9.08
C ASN A 26 33.14 -12.70 9.97
N GLY A 27 31.91 -12.59 9.47
CA GLY A 27 30.78 -12.00 10.21
C GLY A 27 30.76 -10.47 10.25
N ARG A 28 31.68 -9.78 9.56
CA ARG A 28 31.62 -8.33 9.38
C ARG A 28 30.49 -7.96 8.43
N ASN A 29 29.61 -7.07 8.87
CA ASN A 29 28.45 -6.62 8.08
C ASN A 29 28.75 -5.40 7.19
N ILE A 30 29.95 -4.83 7.29
CA ILE A 30 30.38 -3.65 6.53
C ILE A 30 31.67 -4.01 5.81
N PHE A 31 31.69 -3.79 4.50
CA PHE A 31 32.84 -4.00 3.64
C PHE A 31 32.85 -2.96 2.52
N VAL A 32 34.00 -2.81 1.86
CA VAL A 32 34.19 -1.83 0.80
C VAL A 32 34.64 -2.54 -0.47
N ILE A 33 33.91 -2.32 -1.56
CA ILE A 33 34.33 -2.72 -2.91
C ILE A 33 35.07 -1.53 -3.53
N SER A 34 36.40 -1.62 -3.59
CA SER A 34 37.26 -0.57 -4.17
C SER A 34 37.77 -0.95 -5.56
N GLY A 35 38.03 0.05 -6.40
CA GLY A 35 38.55 -0.14 -7.76
C GLY A 35 38.40 1.14 -8.59
N LYS A 36 39.03 1.18 -9.76
CA LYS A 36 38.91 2.32 -10.70
C LYS A 36 37.47 2.48 -11.20
N THR A 37 37.10 3.67 -11.66
CA THR A 37 35.84 3.88 -12.39
C THR A 37 35.82 2.98 -13.63
N GLY A 38 34.69 2.33 -13.89
CA GLY A 38 34.57 1.34 -14.98
C GLY A 38 35.07 -0.07 -14.66
N ALA A 39 35.65 -0.33 -13.49
CA ALA A 39 36.16 -1.66 -13.11
C ALA A 39 35.08 -2.72 -12.80
N GLY A 40 33.80 -2.44 -13.07
CA GLY A 40 32.72 -3.40 -12.83
C GLY A 40 32.12 -3.42 -11.43
N LYS A 41 32.44 -2.46 -10.56
CA LYS A 41 31.86 -2.38 -9.19
C LYS A 41 30.32 -2.44 -9.19
N THR A 42 29.69 -1.65 -10.05
CA THR A 42 28.23 -1.66 -10.25
C THR A 42 27.74 -3.00 -10.82
N THR A 43 28.56 -3.70 -11.61
CA THR A 43 28.21 -4.99 -12.19
C THR A 43 28.07 -6.08 -11.12
N ILE A 44 28.81 -6.01 -10.01
CA ILE A 44 28.62 -6.94 -8.88
C ILE A 44 27.18 -6.84 -8.36
N PHE A 45 26.66 -5.62 -8.21
CA PHE A 45 25.26 -5.40 -7.81
C PHE A 45 24.28 -5.81 -8.91
N ASP A 46 24.58 -5.52 -10.18
CA ASP A 46 23.78 -6.00 -11.30
C ASP A 46 23.67 -7.53 -11.34
N ALA A 47 24.76 -8.23 -11.00
CA ALA A 47 24.79 -9.69 -10.95
C ALA A 47 23.90 -10.22 -9.83
N ILE A 48 23.93 -9.63 -8.63
CA ILE A 48 23.02 -9.99 -7.52
C ILE A 48 21.56 -9.74 -7.93
N SER A 49 21.24 -8.56 -8.48
CA SER A 49 19.89 -8.25 -8.97
C SER A 49 19.44 -9.26 -10.04
N TYR A 50 20.33 -9.57 -10.99
CA TYR A 50 20.06 -10.52 -12.05
C TYR A 50 19.81 -11.92 -11.50
N ALA A 51 20.64 -12.41 -10.57
CA ALA A 51 20.45 -13.71 -9.94
C ALA A 51 19.09 -13.83 -9.25
N LEU A 52 18.66 -12.80 -8.54
CA LEU A 52 17.38 -12.81 -7.83
C LEU A 52 16.17 -12.65 -8.77
N TYR A 53 16.20 -11.67 -9.67
CA TYR A 53 15.00 -11.23 -10.41
C TYR A 53 15.02 -11.57 -11.90
N GLY A 54 16.16 -12.00 -12.45
CA GLY A 54 16.34 -12.24 -13.89
C GLY A 54 16.65 -10.98 -14.71
N GLU A 55 16.81 -9.83 -14.04
CA GLU A 55 17.02 -8.53 -14.67
C GLU A 55 18.09 -7.73 -13.88
N ALA A 56 18.99 -7.05 -14.60
CA ALA A 56 20.01 -6.19 -14.00
C ALA A 56 19.40 -4.93 -13.36
N SER A 57 20.18 -4.18 -12.58
CA SER A 57 19.65 -3.02 -11.82
C SER A 57 19.46 -1.75 -12.67
N GLY A 58 20.13 -1.63 -13.82
CA GLY A 58 20.04 -0.47 -14.73
C GLY A 58 18.76 -0.44 -15.58
N GLU A 59 18.22 0.77 -15.85
CA GLU A 59 17.03 0.97 -16.70
C GLU A 59 17.30 0.74 -18.21
N SER A 60 18.56 0.70 -18.65
CA SER A 60 18.94 0.68 -20.06
C SER A 60 19.67 -0.59 -20.54
N ARG A 61 19.77 -1.61 -19.70
CA ARG A 61 20.42 -2.88 -20.08
C ARG A 61 19.37 -3.93 -20.35
N GLU A 62 18.95 -4.04 -21.61
CA GLU A 62 18.23 -5.21 -22.10
C GLU A 62 19.02 -6.46 -21.72
N THR A 63 18.31 -7.52 -21.32
CA THR A 63 18.88 -8.81 -20.90
C THR A 63 19.81 -9.44 -21.95
N ASP A 64 19.66 -9.06 -23.22
CA ASP A 64 20.54 -9.45 -24.33
C ASP A 64 21.95 -8.82 -24.26
N SER A 65 22.16 -7.77 -23.44
CA SER A 65 23.46 -7.09 -23.26
C SER A 65 24.27 -7.57 -22.04
N LEU A 66 23.80 -8.61 -21.33
CA LEU A 66 24.42 -9.05 -20.09
C LEU A 66 25.73 -9.85 -20.30
N ARG A 67 25.89 -10.46 -21.47
CA ARG A 67 27.11 -11.20 -21.82
C ARG A 67 28.29 -10.24 -22.01
N SER A 68 29.43 -10.59 -21.42
CA SER A 68 30.68 -9.85 -21.62
C SER A 68 31.16 -9.94 -23.07
N HIS A 69 31.43 -8.78 -23.69
CA HIS A 69 32.08 -8.71 -25.00
C HIS A 69 33.55 -9.18 -24.98
N PHE A 70 34.15 -9.27 -23.79
CA PHE A 70 35.52 -9.72 -23.59
C PHE A 70 35.62 -11.23 -23.36
N ALA A 71 34.49 -11.94 -23.25
CA ALA A 71 34.47 -13.38 -23.00
C ALA A 71 34.60 -14.17 -24.30
N ASP A 72 35.44 -15.21 -24.28
CA ASP A 72 35.52 -16.16 -25.38
C ASP A 72 34.18 -16.85 -25.63
N ASP A 73 33.89 -17.16 -26.90
CA ASP A 73 32.65 -17.83 -27.31
C ASP A 73 32.36 -19.17 -26.61
N GLY A 74 33.39 -19.82 -26.08
CA GLY A 74 33.27 -21.09 -25.36
C GLY A 74 32.87 -20.92 -23.88
N VAL A 75 33.02 -19.72 -23.32
CA VAL A 75 32.72 -19.45 -21.91
C VAL A 75 31.23 -19.18 -21.77
N GLU A 76 30.56 -19.99 -20.94
CA GLU A 76 29.15 -19.80 -20.64
C GLU A 76 28.94 -18.59 -19.74
N THR A 77 27.99 -17.73 -20.11
CA THR A 77 27.52 -16.65 -19.25
C THR A 77 26.55 -17.21 -18.23
N PHE A 78 26.82 -17.00 -16.95
CA PHE A 78 25.90 -17.32 -15.87
C PHE A 78 26.21 -16.49 -14.62
N VAL A 79 25.21 -16.41 -13.74
CA VAL A 79 25.37 -15.85 -12.39
C VAL A 79 24.75 -16.83 -11.40
N GLU A 80 25.53 -17.20 -10.39
CA GLU A 80 25.09 -18.01 -9.28
C GLU A 80 25.27 -17.22 -7.98
N LEU A 81 24.22 -17.19 -7.17
CA LEU A 81 24.20 -16.52 -5.88
C LEU A 81 23.74 -17.52 -4.81
N GLU A 82 24.60 -17.78 -3.85
CA GLU A 82 24.24 -18.38 -2.57
C GLU A 82 23.94 -17.25 -1.58
N PHE A 83 22.78 -17.33 -0.92
CA PHE A 83 22.37 -16.36 0.08
C PHE A 83 21.66 -17.02 1.25
N GLU A 84 21.68 -16.33 2.38
CA GLU A 84 20.98 -16.71 3.60
C GLU A 84 19.81 -15.75 3.88
N LEU A 85 18.67 -16.30 4.27
CA LEU A 85 17.52 -15.54 4.72
C LEU A 85 16.87 -16.26 5.90
N LYS A 86 16.76 -15.55 7.04
CA LYS A 86 16.17 -16.09 8.28
C LYS A 86 16.81 -17.41 8.74
N GLY A 87 18.13 -17.54 8.57
CA GLY A 87 18.89 -18.74 8.93
C GLY A 87 18.89 -19.86 7.88
N GLU A 88 18.11 -19.71 6.80
CA GLU A 88 17.99 -20.71 5.75
C GLU A 88 18.84 -20.34 4.53
N ARG A 89 19.49 -21.34 3.91
CA ARG A 89 20.37 -21.14 2.73
C ARG A 89 19.65 -21.47 1.42
N TYR A 90 19.88 -20.63 0.43
CA TYR A 90 19.32 -20.73 -0.91
C TYR A 90 20.41 -20.57 -1.95
N ILE A 91 20.35 -21.35 -3.03
CA ILE A 91 21.27 -21.21 -4.16
C ILE A 91 20.44 -20.96 -5.41
N VAL A 92 20.61 -19.80 -6.02
CA VAL A 92 20.01 -19.49 -7.31
C VAL A 92 21.09 -19.43 -8.38
N ASN A 93 20.87 -20.10 -9.50
CA ASN A 93 21.71 -20.00 -10.68
C ASN A 93 20.86 -19.56 -11.87
N ARG A 94 21.35 -18.58 -12.63
CA ARG A 94 20.70 -18.07 -13.84
C ARG A 94 21.66 -17.99 -15.01
N VAL A 95 21.15 -18.42 -16.15
CA VAL A 95 21.84 -18.42 -17.43
C VAL A 95 21.03 -17.55 -18.38
N PRO A 96 21.55 -16.42 -18.87
CA PRO A 96 20.85 -15.62 -19.86
C PRO A 96 20.79 -16.35 -21.20
N LYS A 97 19.86 -15.88 -22.04
CA LYS A 97 19.82 -16.23 -23.46
C LYS A 97 21.17 -15.87 -24.08
N GLN A 98 21.81 -16.81 -24.76
CA GLN A 98 23.15 -16.60 -25.32
C GLN A 98 23.44 -17.50 -26.52
N LYS A 99 24.34 -17.05 -27.40
CA LYS A 99 24.87 -17.89 -28.47
C LYS A 99 25.91 -18.85 -27.87
N LYS A 100 25.80 -20.12 -28.21
CA LYS A 100 26.72 -21.18 -27.85
C LYS A 100 27.29 -21.79 -29.13
N LYS A 101 28.59 -22.04 -29.19
CA LYS A 101 29.19 -22.80 -30.30
C LYS A 101 28.54 -24.19 -30.41
N LYS A 102 28.26 -24.62 -31.64
CA LYS A 102 27.68 -25.94 -31.87
C LYS A 102 28.63 -27.03 -31.36
N ALA A 103 28.06 -28.07 -30.75
CA ALA A 103 28.83 -29.23 -30.29
C ALA A 103 29.44 -30.04 -31.45
N ARG A 104 28.89 -29.90 -32.67
CA ARG A 104 29.39 -30.51 -33.92
C ARG A 104 29.20 -29.53 -35.09
N GLY A 105 30.23 -29.40 -35.93
CA GLY A 105 30.25 -28.52 -37.11
C GLY A 105 30.60 -27.05 -36.79
N GLU A 106 30.70 -26.23 -37.84
CA GLU A 106 30.95 -24.80 -37.72
C GLU A 106 29.65 -24.02 -37.41
N GLY A 107 29.78 -22.94 -36.61
CA GLY A 107 28.70 -22.00 -36.31
C GLY A 107 28.14 -22.06 -34.88
N TYR A 108 27.10 -21.25 -34.65
CA TYR A 108 26.50 -21.02 -33.33
C TYR A 108 25.05 -21.53 -33.27
N THR A 109 24.62 -21.88 -32.07
CA THR A 109 23.23 -22.19 -31.69
C THR A 109 22.78 -21.26 -30.59
N GLU A 110 21.50 -20.92 -30.55
CA GLU A 110 20.94 -20.10 -29.49
C GLU A 110 20.55 -20.99 -28.30
N LYS A 111 21.10 -20.69 -27.13
CA LYS A 111 20.69 -21.27 -25.85
C LYS A 111 19.67 -20.33 -25.21
N SER A 112 18.48 -20.84 -24.92
CA SER A 112 17.44 -20.11 -24.19
C SER A 112 17.87 -19.79 -22.76
N ALA A 113 17.26 -18.76 -22.17
CA ALA A 113 17.48 -18.44 -20.77
C ALA A 113 17.03 -19.60 -19.86
N ASP A 114 17.77 -19.85 -18.80
CA ASP A 114 17.50 -20.90 -17.82
C ASP A 114 17.72 -20.39 -16.40
N ALA A 115 17.02 -21.00 -15.44
CA ALA A 115 17.14 -20.67 -14.03
C ALA A 115 16.86 -21.89 -13.15
N THR A 116 17.65 -22.04 -12.10
CA THR A 116 17.45 -23.03 -11.05
C THR A 116 17.51 -22.35 -9.69
N LEU A 117 16.66 -22.80 -8.77
CA LEU A 117 16.66 -22.38 -7.36
C LEU A 117 16.64 -23.63 -6.49
N THR A 118 17.68 -23.80 -5.68
CA THR A 118 17.78 -24.83 -4.65
C THR A 118 17.28 -24.25 -3.33
N LEU A 119 16.25 -24.88 -2.78
CA LEU A 119 15.67 -24.57 -1.48
C LEU A 119 16.43 -25.27 -0.34
N PRO A 120 16.22 -24.86 0.93
CA PRO A 120 16.94 -25.42 2.08
C PRO A 120 16.67 -26.91 2.31
N ASP A 121 15.49 -27.39 1.88
CA ASP A 121 15.10 -28.81 1.90
C ASP A 121 15.75 -29.64 0.77
N GLY A 122 16.60 -29.02 -0.06
CA GLY A 122 17.24 -29.64 -1.22
C GLY A 122 16.35 -29.70 -2.46
N LYS A 123 15.10 -29.22 -2.40
CA LYS A 123 14.21 -29.19 -3.55
C LYS A 123 14.70 -28.17 -4.58
N VAL A 124 14.77 -28.58 -5.84
CA VAL A 124 15.17 -27.72 -6.95
C VAL A 124 13.95 -27.28 -7.75
N ILE A 125 13.78 -25.98 -7.88
CA ILE A 125 12.80 -25.34 -8.75
C ILE A 125 13.51 -24.94 -10.04
N THR A 126 12.91 -25.26 -11.18
CA THR A 126 13.41 -24.94 -12.52
C THR A 126 12.42 -24.06 -13.27
N LYS A 127 12.84 -23.55 -14.44
CA LYS A 127 12.14 -22.55 -15.28
C LYS A 127 12.22 -21.13 -14.71
N VAL A 128 12.60 -20.19 -15.58
CA VAL A 128 12.81 -18.77 -15.27
C VAL A 128 11.64 -18.16 -14.50
N THR A 129 10.41 -18.32 -14.98
CA THR A 129 9.21 -17.73 -14.35
C THR A 129 8.96 -18.28 -12.94
N ASN A 130 9.07 -19.60 -12.75
CA ASN A 130 8.82 -20.24 -11.46
C ASN A 130 9.87 -19.82 -10.43
N VAL A 131 11.14 -19.77 -10.84
CA VAL A 131 12.25 -19.32 -9.99
C VAL A 131 12.04 -17.87 -9.56
N THR A 132 11.70 -16.97 -10.49
CA THR A 132 11.44 -15.55 -10.17
C THR A 132 10.26 -15.41 -9.20
N ASN A 133 9.13 -16.08 -9.46
CA ASN A 133 7.96 -16.00 -8.59
C ASN A 133 8.26 -16.51 -7.18
N LYS A 134 9.00 -17.64 -7.08
CA LYS A 134 9.38 -18.18 -5.77
C LYS A 134 10.34 -17.26 -5.03
N LEU A 135 11.29 -16.63 -5.72
CA LEU A 135 12.22 -15.68 -5.10
C LEU A 135 11.50 -14.42 -4.59
N ILE A 136 10.52 -13.90 -5.33
CA ILE A 136 9.68 -12.79 -4.87
C ILE A 136 8.89 -13.19 -3.61
N GLU A 137 8.33 -14.40 -3.59
CA GLU A 137 7.61 -14.93 -2.42
C GLU A 137 8.53 -15.06 -1.19
N ILE A 138 9.75 -15.60 -1.38
CA ILE A 138 10.73 -15.81 -0.30
C ILE A 138 11.25 -14.47 0.25
N LEU A 139 11.64 -13.56 -0.65
CA LEU A 139 12.23 -12.27 -0.27
C LEU A 139 11.16 -11.29 0.24
N GLY A 140 9.90 -11.44 -0.20
CA GLY A 140 8.80 -10.55 0.12
C GLY A 140 8.89 -9.17 -0.54
N ILE A 141 9.83 -8.98 -1.47
CA ILE A 141 10.07 -7.72 -2.16
C ILE A 141 10.27 -7.92 -3.66
N THR A 142 9.71 -7.00 -4.45
CA THR A 142 9.85 -6.95 -5.90
C THR A 142 11.25 -6.45 -6.30
N ARG A 143 11.60 -6.59 -7.59
CA ARG A 143 12.84 -6.04 -8.16
C ARG A 143 12.99 -4.54 -7.88
N ASP A 144 11.92 -3.78 -8.11
CA ASP A 144 11.95 -2.32 -7.95
C ASP A 144 12.17 -1.91 -6.50
N GLN A 145 11.52 -2.61 -5.56
CA GLN A 145 11.73 -2.42 -4.13
C GLN A 145 13.16 -2.83 -3.71
N PHE A 146 13.64 -3.98 -4.19
CA PHE A 146 15.00 -4.43 -3.91
C PHE A 146 16.03 -3.41 -4.40
N LYS A 147 15.88 -2.90 -5.62
CA LYS A 147 16.75 -1.85 -6.16
C LYS A 147 16.75 -0.62 -5.27
N GLN A 148 15.59 -0.14 -4.81
CA GLN A 148 15.48 1.05 -3.98
C GLN A 148 16.07 0.87 -2.57
N ILE A 149 15.94 -0.33 -1.99
CA ILE A 149 16.42 -0.63 -0.63
C ILE A 149 17.93 -0.93 -0.62
N VAL A 150 18.39 -1.75 -1.57
CA VAL A 150 19.76 -2.30 -1.57
C VAL A 150 20.74 -1.39 -2.29
N MET A 151 20.26 -0.62 -3.28
CA MET A 151 21.09 0.30 -4.05
C MET A 151 20.56 1.71 -3.87
N LEU A 152 21.25 2.53 -3.08
CA LEU A 152 21.02 3.96 -3.10
C LEU A 152 21.70 4.54 -4.34
N PRO A 153 20.94 5.11 -5.30
CA PRO A 153 21.57 5.77 -6.44
C PRO A 153 22.52 6.86 -5.93
N GLN A 154 23.66 7.00 -6.61
CA GLN A 154 24.66 8.01 -6.25
C GLN A 154 24.00 9.41 -6.32
N GLY A 155 23.80 10.04 -5.16
CA GLY A 155 23.10 11.34 -5.02
C GLY A 155 21.69 11.28 -4.46
N GLU A 156 20.96 10.15 -4.57
CA GLU A 156 19.62 10.02 -3.96
C GLU A 156 19.69 9.87 -2.43
N PHE A 157 20.73 9.25 -1.89
CA PHE A 157 20.95 9.28 -0.44
C PHE A 157 21.20 10.69 0.09
N LYS A 158 21.92 11.51 -0.68
CA LYS A 158 22.10 12.92 -0.36
C LYS A 158 20.76 13.67 -0.40
N LYS A 159 19.88 13.36 -1.36
CA LYS A 159 18.50 13.87 -1.37
C LYS A 159 17.74 13.44 -0.11
N LEU A 160 17.78 12.17 0.28
CA LEU A 160 17.14 11.70 1.52
C LEU A 160 17.63 12.45 2.77
N LEU A 161 18.94 12.68 2.89
CA LEU A 161 19.56 13.40 4.02
C LEU A 161 19.18 14.88 4.06
N LEU A 162 19.01 15.51 2.89
CA LEU A 162 18.72 16.94 2.76
C LEU A 162 17.23 17.26 2.57
N ALA A 163 16.41 16.25 2.28
CA ALA A 163 14.97 16.39 2.04
C ALA A 163 14.27 16.94 3.29
N ASP A 164 13.28 17.79 3.05
CA ASP A 164 12.34 18.22 4.09
C ASP A 164 11.43 17.06 4.53
N SER A 165 10.62 17.27 5.56
CA SER A 165 9.79 16.19 6.12
C SER A 165 8.82 15.58 5.10
N LEU A 166 8.26 16.36 4.19
CA LEU A 166 7.28 15.88 3.20
C LEU A 166 7.97 15.11 2.06
N GLU A 167 9.09 15.63 1.56
CA GLU A 167 9.90 14.94 0.57
C GLU A 167 10.46 13.63 1.12
N ARG A 168 10.93 13.64 2.38
CA ARG A 168 11.46 12.45 3.06
C ARG A 168 10.38 11.39 3.26
N GLU A 169 9.18 11.80 3.63
CA GLU A 169 8.02 10.90 3.74
C GLU A 169 7.73 10.23 2.38
N GLY A 170 7.73 11.01 1.29
CA GLY A 170 7.57 10.48 -0.07
C GLY A 170 8.67 9.48 -0.46
N ILE A 171 9.93 9.76 -0.12
CA ILE A 171 11.06 8.84 -0.39
C ILE A 171 10.91 7.55 0.42
N PHE A 172 10.56 7.62 1.71
CA PHE A 172 10.33 6.42 2.52
C PHE A 172 9.13 5.61 2.04
N ARG A 173 8.06 6.26 1.61
CA ARG A 173 6.90 5.60 1.02
C ARG A 173 7.28 4.81 -0.22
N LYS A 174 8.18 5.36 -1.05
CA LYS A 174 8.77 4.68 -2.20
C LYS A 174 9.58 3.46 -1.75
N ILE A 175 10.58 3.66 -0.88
CA ILE A 175 11.50 2.62 -0.40
C ILE A 175 10.77 1.43 0.25
N PHE A 176 9.78 1.71 1.11
CA PHE A 176 9.03 0.68 1.83
C PHE A 176 7.75 0.24 1.11
N ASN A 177 7.47 0.81 -0.06
CA ASN A 177 6.25 0.58 -0.84
C ASN A 177 4.97 0.65 0.01
N THR A 178 4.81 1.73 0.78
CA THR A 178 3.64 1.91 1.67
C THR A 178 2.50 2.69 1.02
N TYR A 179 2.45 2.75 -0.31
CA TYR A 179 1.41 3.48 -1.06
C TYR A 179 -0.02 2.97 -0.77
N ASP A 180 -0.18 1.68 -0.48
CA ASP A 180 -1.50 1.14 -0.17
C ASP A 180 -2.01 1.61 1.19
N PHE A 181 -1.11 1.85 2.16
CA PHE A 181 -1.48 2.46 3.44
C PHE A 181 -1.91 3.92 3.28
N GLU A 182 -1.24 4.68 2.39
CA GLU A 182 -1.64 6.05 2.05
C GLU A 182 -3.04 6.07 1.44
N LYS A 183 -3.34 5.15 0.51
CA LYS A 183 -4.70 5.04 -0.07
C LYS A 183 -5.76 4.78 0.99
N ILE A 184 -5.50 3.85 1.91
CA ILE A 184 -6.40 3.55 3.03
C ILE A 184 -6.61 4.80 3.90
N GLN A 185 -5.52 5.50 4.25
CA GLN A 185 -5.57 6.70 5.06
C GLN A 185 -6.40 7.82 4.39
N VAL A 186 -6.23 8.02 3.08
CA VAL A 186 -6.99 9.00 2.29
C VAL A 186 -8.48 8.63 2.30
N GLN A 187 -8.83 7.37 2.02
CA GLN A 187 -10.22 6.91 2.03
C GLN A 187 -10.89 7.07 3.40
N LEU A 188 -10.17 6.75 4.48
CA LEU A 188 -10.66 6.94 5.85
C LEU A 188 -10.87 8.42 6.17
N LYS A 189 -9.95 9.29 5.73
CA LYS A 189 -10.05 10.74 5.93
C LYS A 189 -11.26 11.33 5.17
N GLU A 190 -11.46 10.94 3.92
CA GLU A 190 -12.62 11.35 3.12
C GLU A 190 -13.94 10.89 3.77
N SER A 191 -13.99 9.64 4.23
CA SER A 191 -15.15 9.09 4.93
C SER A 191 -15.45 9.86 6.21
N ALA A 192 -14.41 10.17 7.01
CA ALA A 192 -14.55 10.95 8.24
C ALA A 192 -15.06 12.37 7.97
N ILE A 193 -14.56 13.03 6.92
CA ILE A 193 -15.02 14.36 6.50
C ILE A 193 -16.49 14.31 6.08
N ALA A 194 -16.89 13.32 5.28
CA ALA A 194 -18.27 13.14 4.84
C ALA A 194 -19.23 12.90 6.03
N LEU A 195 -18.83 12.02 6.96
CA LEU A 195 -19.57 11.77 8.21
C LEU A 195 -19.71 13.02 9.07
N SER A 196 -18.62 13.78 9.24
CA SER A 196 -18.66 15.04 10.00
C SER A 196 -19.58 16.08 9.34
N LYS A 197 -19.56 16.17 8.01
CA LYS A 197 -20.43 17.09 7.25
C LYS A 197 -21.90 16.72 7.40
N ASN A 198 -22.23 15.42 7.29
CA ASN A 198 -23.59 14.93 7.49
C ASN A 198 -24.08 15.18 8.92
N ARG A 199 -23.24 14.91 9.92
CA ARG A 199 -23.54 15.19 11.33
C ARG A 199 -23.86 16.67 11.56
N ASN A 200 -23.04 17.58 11.01
CA ASN A 200 -23.27 19.02 11.15
C ASN A 200 -24.56 19.43 10.44
N LYS A 201 -24.82 18.93 9.22
CA LYS A 201 -26.07 19.20 8.51
C LYS A 201 -27.30 18.75 9.31
N SER A 202 -27.30 17.54 9.84
CA SER A 202 -28.40 17.06 10.70
C SER A 202 -28.55 17.90 11.97
N LYS A 203 -27.45 18.37 12.56
CA LYS A 203 -27.49 19.28 13.72
C LYS A 203 -28.14 20.62 13.36
N ASP A 204 -27.80 21.20 12.20
CA ASP A 204 -28.36 22.46 11.73
C ASP A 204 -29.86 22.33 11.40
N GLU A 205 -30.27 21.20 10.78
CA GLU A 205 -31.67 20.87 10.52
C GLU A 205 -32.46 20.74 11.83
N ILE A 206 -31.92 20.04 12.83
CA ILE A 206 -32.52 19.93 14.17
C ILE A 206 -32.68 21.32 14.81
N GLN A 207 -31.64 22.15 14.80
CA GLN A 207 -31.72 23.51 15.35
C GLN A 207 -32.78 24.36 14.65
N THR A 208 -32.88 24.24 13.32
CA THR A 208 -33.90 24.96 12.53
C THR A 208 -35.31 24.51 12.90
N ASN A 209 -35.54 23.20 12.99
CA ASN A 209 -36.84 22.65 13.37
C ASN A 209 -37.23 23.04 14.79
N LEU A 210 -36.28 23.03 15.74
CA LEU A 210 -36.53 23.44 17.13
C LEU A 210 -36.89 24.91 17.25
N LYS A 211 -36.22 25.81 16.50
CA LYS A 211 -36.58 27.25 16.48
C LYS A 211 -38.01 27.50 15.99
N ASN A 212 -38.54 26.60 15.16
CA ASN A 212 -39.90 26.71 14.63
C ASN A 212 -40.97 26.18 15.61
N ILE A 213 -40.59 25.49 16.69
CA ILE A 213 -41.51 25.05 17.73
C ILE A 213 -41.75 26.21 18.70
N LYS A 214 -42.96 26.76 18.71
CA LYS A 214 -43.39 27.76 19.70
C LYS A 214 -43.85 27.06 20.97
N GLY A 215 -43.19 27.34 22.09
CA GLY A 215 -43.56 26.88 23.44
C GLY A 215 -43.32 27.97 24.49
N GLU A 216 -43.71 27.72 25.75
CA GLU A 216 -43.52 28.67 26.87
C GLU A 216 -42.05 28.90 27.24
N HIS A 217 -41.14 28.00 26.83
CA HIS A 217 -39.72 28.05 27.13
C HIS A 217 -38.86 27.70 25.90
N ASP A 218 -37.68 28.31 25.81
CA ASP A 218 -36.68 27.98 24.78
C ASP A 218 -36.12 26.56 24.98
N ILE A 219 -36.06 25.78 23.90
CA ILE A 219 -35.48 24.43 23.93
C ILE A 219 -33.97 24.54 23.72
N VAL A 220 -33.18 24.29 24.77
CA VAL A 220 -31.70 24.26 24.72
C VAL A 220 -31.21 22.81 24.66
N LEU A 221 -30.45 22.46 23.62
CA LEU A 221 -29.81 21.14 23.50
C LEU A 221 -28.38 21.18 24.08
N GLY A 222 -28.05 20.20 24.93
CA GLY A 222 -26.67 19.94 25.39
C GLY A 222 -25.82 19.16 24.38
N GLU A 223 -24.55 18.86 24.73
CA GLU A 223 -23.63 18.09 23.86
C GLU A 223 -24.08 16.64 23.59
N TYR A 224 -24.90 16.08 24.48
CA TYR A 224 -25.47 14.74 24.35
C TYR A 224 -27.00 14.81 24.49
N VAL A 225 -27.70 14.19 23.55
CA VAL A 225 -29.18 14.19 23.50
C VAL A 225 -29.65 12.75 23.41
N ASP A 226 -30.37 12.30 24.43
CA ASP A 226 -31.05 11.01 24.44
C ASP A 226 -32.35 11.11 23.62
N PHE A 227 -32.24 10.78 22.33
CA PHE A 227 -33.37 10.86 21.39
C PHE A 227 -34.58 10.01 21.82
N PRO A 228 -34.42 8.73 22.26
CA PRO A 228 -35.52 7.96 22.82
C PRO A 228 -36.28 8.70 23.94
N PHE A 229 -35.57 9.28 24.90
CA PHE A 229 -36.18 10.00 26.01
C PHE A 229 -36.92 11.27 25.56
N VAL A 230 -36.32 12.05 24.66
CA VAL A 230 -36.94 13.27 24.11
C VAL A 230 -38.21 12.95 23.33
N ILE A 231 -38.20 11.89 22.51
CA ILE A 231 -39.37 11.45 21.74
C ILE A 231 -40.51 11.04 22.67
N GLU A 232 -40.20 10.31 23.75
CA GLU A 232 -41.21 9.91 24.74
C GLU A 232 -41.87 11.13 25.40
N LYS A 233 -41.06 12.13 25.79
CA LYS A 233 -41.57 13.38 26.38
C LYS A 233 -42.43 14.16 25.41
N LEU A 234 -42.02 14.31 24.15
CA LEU A 234 -42.81 15.01 23.12
C LEU A 234 -44.15 14.32 22.86
N LYS A 235 -44.18 12.97 22.81
CA LYS A 235 -45.44 12.21 22.68
C LYS A 235 -46.41 12.52 23.80
N LYS A 236 -45.94 12.54 25.06
CA LYS A 236 -46.77 12.88 26.23
C LYS A 236 -47.35 14.30 26.14
N VAL A 237 -46.56 15.27 25.67
CA VAL A 237 -47.05 16.65 25.48
C VAL A 237 -48.11 16.73 24.38
N ILE A 238 -47.90 16.02 23.26
CA ILE A 238 -48.87 15.97 22.16
C ILE A 238 -50.19 15.34 22.62
N GLU A 239 -50.14 14.24 23.36
CA GLU A 239 -51.34 13.58 23.91
C GLU A 239 -52.10 14.51 24.84
N LYS A 240 -51.40 15.21 25.75
CA LYS A 240 -52.03 16.19 26.64
C LYS A 240 -52.71 17.32 25.84
N ASN A 241 -51.99 17.93 24.88
CA ASN A 241 -52.53 19.02 24.10
C ASN A 241 -53.75 18.60 23.25
N LYS A 242 -53.79 17.35 22.77
CA LYS A 242 -54.98 16.80 22.10
C LYS A 242 -56.17 16.70 23.04
N PHE A 243 -55.96 16.19 24.24
CA PHE A 243 -57.00 16.08 25.25
C PHE A 243 -57.56 17.46 25.63
N ASP A 244 -56.68 18.44 25.86
CA ASP A 244 -57.07 19.82 26.17
C ASP A 244 -57.86 20.43 25.00
N TYR A 245 -57.46 20.18 23.75
CA TYR A 245 -58.18 20.64 22.56
C TYR A 245 -59.60 20.06 22.45
N GLU A 246 -59.74 18.74 22.62
CA GLU A 246 -61.06 18.06 22.60
C GLU A 246 -61.97 18.61 23.70
N THR A 247 -61.42 18.84 24.90
CA THR A 247 -62.15 19.43 26.03
C THR A 247 -62.65 20.84 25.69
N PHE A 248 -61.79 21.71 25.15
CA PHE A 248 -62.18 23.06 24.76
C PHE A 248 -63.20 23.07 23.62
N GLU A 249 -63.14 22.10 22.69
CA GLU A 249 -64.12 21.97 21.61
C GLU A 249 -65.52 21.60 22.15
N GLU A 250 -65.59 20.72 23.15
CA GLU A 250 -66.84 20.38 23.82
C GLU A 250 -67.40 21.56 24.63
N GLU A 251 -66.55 22.29 25.34
CA GLU A 251 -66.93 23.50 26.08
C GLU A 251 -67.49 24.57 25.14
N ASP A 252 -66.87 24.80 23.99
CA ASP A 252 -67.31 25.78 22.99
C ASP A 252 -68.67 25.38 22.37
N LYS A 253 -68.86 24.09 22.06
CA LYS A 253 -70.17 23.57 21.61
C LYS A 253 -71.26 23.76 22.65
N ASN A 254 -70.95 23.51 23.93
CA ASN A 254 -71.90 23.67 25.03
C ASN A 254 -72.25 25.14 25.27
N LEU A 255 -71.24 26.03 25.20
CA LEU A 255 -71.45 27.47 25.32
C LEU A 255 -72.28 28.03 24.16
N SER A 256 -72.00 27.59 22.93
CA SER A 256 -72.79 27.92 21.74
C SER A 256 -74.25 27.46 21.88
N SER A 257 -74.46 26.23 22.36
CA SER A 257 -75.81 25.70 22.61
C SER A 257 -76.56 26.51 23.68
N LYS A 258 -75.88 26.89 24.77
CA LYS A 258 -76.46 27.76 25.81
C LYS A 258 -76.80 29.16 25.30
N LEU A 259 -75.94 29.74 24.46
CA LEU A 259 -76.20 31.04 23.83
C LEU A 259 -77.43 30.99 22.91
N GLU A 260 -77.58 29.94 22.11
CA GLU A 260 -78.77 29.73 21.27
C GLU A 260 -80.05 29.61 22.10
N LEU A 261 -80.01 28.85 23.20
CA LEU A 261 -81.16 28.63 24.08
C LEU A 261 -81.59 29.95 24.75
N ARG A 262 -80.63 30.72 25.25
CA ARG A 262 -80.87 32.02 25.88
C ARG A 262 -81.38 33.07 24.87
N ASN A 263 -80.92 33.02 23.62
CA ASN A 263 -81.44 33.87 22.55
C ASN A 263 -82.89 33.52 22.18
N LYS A 264 -83.26 32.23 22.20
CA LYS A 264 -84.65 31.78 22.00
C LYS A 264 -85.57 32.20 23.15
N GLU A 265 -85.14 32.05 24.40
CA GLU A 265 -85.90 32.52 25.57
C GLU A 265 -86.19 34.03 25.52
N LYS A 266 -85.23 34.83 25.04
CA LYS A 266 -85.37 36.28 24.87
C LYS A 266 -86.43 36.68 23.84
N LEU A 267 -86.65 35.84 22.81
CA LEU A 267 -87.66 36.04 21.75
C LEU A 267 -89.09 35.64 22.19
N THR A 268 -89.25 35.02 23.36
CA THR A 268 -90.55 34.51 23.83
C THR A 268 -91.19 35.39 24.92
N ILE A 269 -90.52 36.50 25.31
CA ILE A 269 -90.93 37.40 26.40
C ILE A 269 -91.42 38.78 25.87
N GLU A 270 -91.43 39.00 24.56
CA GLU A 270 -92.15 40.10 23.89
C GLU A 270 -93.49 39.64 23.33
#